data_AF-A0A0D2KD21-F1
#
_entry.id   AF-A0A0D2KD21-F1
#
_cell.length_a   1.000
_cell.length_b   1.000
_cell.length_c   1.000
_cell.angle_alpha   90.00
_cell.angle_beta   90.00
_cell.angle_gamma   90.00
#
_symmetry.space_group_name_H-M   'P 1'
#
loop_
_entity.id
_entity.type
_entity.pdbx_description
1 polymer ?
#
loop_
_entity_poly.entity_id
_entity_poly.type
_entity_poly.pdbx_seq_one_letter_code
_entity_poly.pdbx_strand_id
1 'polypeptide(L)'
;MGCSHVLTSVLMVGQVAVAGAIIALVVSKMQSVNLNVDVAHFNADVTNTCLLGQTDKGVNLCYVAYGFSGVSIAATAALSLLLCCTCNLCGVGSVLDTVFSLAGAAWWAMAGVIFNFYFKQPSVAALPQAEVRGWIIILCWVGCGFFAAAFLVNLSHILAKCCSCCARCCGDDGTRARDLEAGGRGRGQKAAPPRASRTGQGQFIAQDIAPTAYYKPNGGR
;
A
#
# COMPACT_ATOMS: atom_id res chain seq x y z
N MET A 1 -18.11 -7.14 -10.03
CA MET A 1 -17.55 -6.12 -9.11
C MET A 1 -16.75 -6.69 -7.93
N GLY A 2 -16.94 -7.95 -7.50
CA GLY A 2 -16.22 -8.49 -6.34
C GLY A 2 -14.72 -8.77 -6.52
N CYS A 3 -14.27 -9.14 -7.72
CA CYS A 3 -12.88 -9.61 -7.94
C CYS A 3 -11.82 -8.53 -7.69
N SER A 4 -12.07 -7.27 -8.08
CA SER A 4 -11.08 -6.19 -7.90
C SER A 4 -10.90 -5.81 -6.43
N HIS A 5 -11.98 -5.82 -5.64
CA HIS A 5 -11.89 -5.53 -4.20
C HIS A 5 -11.05 -6.58 -3.47
N VAL A 6 -11.26 -7.86 -3.79
CA VAL A 6 -10.46 -8.96 -3.22
C VAL A 6 -8.99 -8.80 -3.60
N LEU A 7 -8.70 -8.51 -4.87
CA LEU A 7 -7.31 -8.33 -5.33
C LEU A 7 -6.61 -7.17 -4.61
N THR A 8 -7.26 -6.01 -4.50
CA THR A 8 -6.67 -4.85 -3.80
C THR A 8 -6.45 -5.16 -2.32
N SER A 9 -7.39 -5.83 -1.64
CA SER A 9 -7.20 -6.25 -0.25
C SER A 9 -6.03 -7.21 -0.07
N VAL A 10 -5.87 -8.19 -0.97
CA VAL A 10 -4.75 -9.14 -0.93
C VAL A 10 -3.42 -8.42 -1.15
N LEU A 11 -3.36 -7.47 -2.08
CA LEU A 11 -2.15 -6.67 -2.33
C LEU A 11 -1.76 -5.82 -1.11
N MET A 12 -2.72 -5.18 -0.44
CA MET A 12 -2.46 -4.39 0.78
C MET A 12 -1.95 -5.26 1.93
N VAL A 13 -2.56 -6.42 2.15
CA VAL A 13 -2.09 -7.37 3.17
C VAL A 13 -0.69 -7.89 2.82
N GLY A 14 -0.42 -8.15 1.54
CA GLY A 14 0.90 -8.55 1.04
C GLY A 14 1.98 -7.51 1.33
N GLN A 15 1.70 -6.23 1.11
CA GLN A 15 2.65 -5.14 1.42
C GLN A 15 3.00 -5.08 2.91
N VAL A 16 2.00 -5.19 3.79
CA VAL A 16 2.21 -5.21 5.25
C VAL A 16 2.98 -6.46 5.67
N ALA A 17 2.67 -7.62 5.08
CA ALA A 17 3.36 -8.87 5.37
C ALA A 17 4.84 -8.82 4.96
N VAL A 18 5.17 -8.25 3.80
CA VAL A 18 6.57 -8.07 3.37
C VAL A 18 7.33 -7.11 4.29
N ALA A 19 6.73 -5.97 4.66
CA ALA A 19 7.35 -5.04 5.59
C ALA A 19 7.59 -5.69 6.96
N GLY A 20 6.60 -6.43 7.48
CA GLY A 20 6.71 -7.19 8.72
C GLY A 20 7.78 -8.27 8.66
N ALA A 21 7.89 -8.99 7.53
CA ALA A 21 8.91 -10.01 7.32
C ALA A 21 10.32 -9.42 7.34
N ILE A 22 10.52 -8.25 6.71
CA ILE A 22 11.83 -7.55 6.74
C ILE A 22 12.18 -7.13 8.17
N ILE A 23 11.23 -6.58 8.92
CA ILE A 23 11.46 -6.22 10.33
C ILE A 23 11.80 -7.47 11.16
N ALA A 24 11.03 -8.54 11.01
CA ALA A 24 11.28 -9.79 11.73
C ALA A 24 12.65 -10.38 11.40
N LEU A 25 13.07 -10.36 10.13
CA LEU A 25 14.40 -10.78 9.69
C LEU A 25 15.50 -9.90 10.28
N VAL A 26 15.31 -8.58 10.27
CA VAL A 26 16.27 -7.65 10.84
C VAL A 26 16.40 -7.87 12.35
N VAL A 27 15.27 -7.97 13.08
CA VAL A 27 15.26 -8.17 14.54
C VAL A 27 15.86 -9.52 14.94
N SER A 28 15.45 -10.61 14.27
CA SER A 28 15.97 -11.96 14.56
C SER A 28 17.47 -12.12 14.28
N LYS A 29 18.05 -11.23 13.46
CA LYS A 29 19.47 -11.25 13.10
C LYS A 29 20.29 -10.13 13.74
N MET A 30 19.67 -9.27 14.55
CA MET A 30 20.37 -8.26 15.38
C MET A 30 20.90 -8.82 16.71
N GLN A 31 20.58 -10.07 17.07
CA GLN A 31 20.89 -10.62 18.40
C GLN A 31 22.14 -11.52 18.43
N SER A 32 23.28 -11.01 17.98
CA SER A 32 24.55 -11.42 18.59
C SER A 32 25.06 -10.27 19.44
N VAL A 33 24.43 -10.07 20.60
CA VAL A 33 24.99 -9.22 21.65
C VAL A 33 26.14 -10.00 22.25
N ASN A 34 27.34 -9.82 21.69
CA ASN A 34 28.54 -10.38 22.27
C ASN A 34 28.90 -9.49 23.47
N LEU A 35 28.38 -9.84 24.64
CA LEU A 35 28.72 -9.15 25.88
C LEU A 35 30.17 -9.51 26.24
N ASN A 36 31.12 -8.77 25.68
CA ASN A 36 32.49 -8.82 26.16
C ASN A 36 32.54 -8.00 27.46
N VAL A 37 32.29 -8.66 28.59
CA VAL A 37 32.38 -8.04 29.91
C VAL A 37 33.85 -7.97 30.28
N ASP A 38 34.49 -6.83 30.04
CA ASP A 38 35.83 -6.57 30.54
C ASP A 38 35.73 -6.27 32.04
N VAL A 39 36.09 -7.25 32.87
CA VAL A 39 36.03 -7.15 34.34
C VAL A 39 36.94 -6.05 34.90
N ALA A 40 37.89 -5.54 34.12
CA ALA A 40 38.78 -4.46 34.56
C ALA A 40 38.14 -3.07 34.47
N HIS A 41 37.20 -2.88 33.54
CA HIS A 41 36.52 -1.61 33.32
C HIS A 41 35.04 -1.93 33.13
N PHE A 42 34.18 -1.63 34.13
CA PHE A 42 32.71 -1.78 34.09
C PHE A 42 32.01 -0.93 33.01
N ASN A 43 32.57 -0.83 31.81
CA ASN A 43 31.96 -0.28 30.62
C ASN A 43 31.39 -1.44 29.80
N ALA A 44 30.08 -1.62 29.89
CA ALA A 44 29.37 -2.45 28.92
C ALA A 44 29.31 -1.69 27.59
N ASP A 45 30.30 -1.92 26.72
CA ASP A 45 30.25 -1.39 25.36
C ASP A 45 29.27 -2.24 24.54
N VAL A 46 28.02 -1.78 24.49
CA VAL A 46 26.97 -2.39 23.68
C VAL A 46 27.20 -1.98 22.22
N THR A 47 28.21 -2.60 21.60
CA THR A 47 28.42 -2.48 20.16
C THR A 47 27.35 -3.29 19.44
N ASN A 48 26.26 -2.62 19.07
CA ASN A 48 25.25 -3.17 18.17
C ASN A 48 25.90 -3.39 16.79
N THR A 49 26.51 -4.56 16.61
CA THR A 49 27.10 -4.96 15.33
C THR A 49 25.98 -5.38 14.39
N CYS A 50 25.69 -4.52 13.42
CA CYS A 50 24.74 -4.82 12.38
C CYS A 50 25.28 -5.96 11.49
N LEU A 51 24.56 -7.06 11.40
CA LEU A 51 24.95 -8.22 10.59
C LEU A 51 25.00 -7.93 9.07
N LEU A 52 24.29 -6.89 8.61
CA LEU A 52 24.37 -6.41 7.22
C LEU A 52 25.68 -5.65 6.93
N GLY A 53 26.47 -5.36 7.96
CA GLY A 53 27.72 -4.61 7.86
C GLY A 53 27.52 -3.09 8.00
N GLN A 54 28.62 -2.39 7.80
CA GLN A 54 28.70 -0.93 7.79
C GLN A 54 29.14 -0.46 6.41
N THR A 55 28.71 0.74 6.03
CA THR A 55 29.23 1.41 4.83
C THR A 55 30.66 1.87 5.08
N ASP A 56 31.36 2.24 4.00
CA ASP A 56 32.70 2.85 4.07
C ASP A 56 32.74 4.14 4.92
N LYS A 57 31.57 4.74 5.19
CA LYS A 57 31.40 5.94 6.05
C LYS A 57 31.01 5.59 7.49
N GLY A 58 31.04 4.31 7.88
CA GLY A 58 30.67 3.84 9.23
C GLY A 58 29.16 3.81 9.49
N VAL A 59 28.32 3.98 8.46
CA VAL A 59 26.85 3.94 8.65
C VAL A 59 26.40 2.49 8.70
N ASN A 60 25.69 2.10 9.76
CA ASN A 60 25.14 0.76 9.93
C ASN A 60 23.97 0.51 8.95
N LEU A 61 24.10 -0.48 8.05
CA LEU A 61 23.07 -0.79 7.04
C LEU A 61 21.73 -1.22 7.65
N CYS A 62 21.74 -1.73 8.88
CA CYS A 62 20.53 -2.13 9.59
C CYS A 62 19.63 -0.93 9.91
N TYR A 63 20.20 0.23 10.24
CA TYR A 63 19.41 1.45 10.44
C TYR A 63 18.77 1.92 9.14
N VAL A 64 19.47 1.73 8.02
CA VAL A 64 18.92 2.04 6.69
C VAL A 64 17.72 1.13 6.41
N ALA A 65 17.87 -0.20 6.59
CA ALA A 65 16.76 -1.16 6.43
C ALA A 65 15.57 -0.88 7.36
N TYR A 66 15.86 -0.51 8.62
CA TYR A 66 14.84 -0.10 9.58
C TYR A 66 14.12 1.19 9.15
N GLY A 67 14.85 2.17 8.61
CA GLY A 67 14.29 3.38 8.05
C GLY A 67 13.34 3.11 6.89
N PHE A 68 13.76 2.31 5.91
CA PHE A 68 12.92 1.96 4.76
C PHE A 68 11.62 1.25 5.16
N SER A 69 11.70 0.30 6.09
CA SER A 69 10.54 -0.45 6.58
C SER A 69 9.62 0.39 7.48
N GLY A 70 10.19 1.17 8.40
CA GLY A 70 9.45 2.06 9.29
C GLY A 70 8.69 3.15 8.54
N VAL A 71 9.35 3.83 7.58
CA VAL A 71 8.70 4.85 6.74
C VAL A 71 7.55 4.23 5.92
N SER A 72 7.74 3.00 5.42
CA SER A 72 6.68 2.32 4.65
C SER A 72 5.45 2.03 5.52
N ILE A 73 5.64 1.52 6.74
CA ILE A 73 4.52 1.28 7.67
C ILE A 73 3.82 2.58 8.06
N ALA A 74 4.59 3.63 8.37
CA ALA A 74 4.04 4.94 8.69
C ALA A 74 3.23 5.52 7.52
N ALA A 75 3.73 5.39 6.29
CA ALA A 75 3.02 5.82 5.09
C ALA A 75 1.73 5.01 4.88
N THR A 76 1.76 3.68 5.05
CA THR A 76 0.54 2.83 4.96
C THR A 76 -0.49 3.19 6.04
N ALA A 77 -0.04 3.50 7.26
CA ALA A 77 -0.93 3.95 8.33
C ALA A 77 -1.54 5.33 8.02
N ALA A 78 -0.73 6.28 7.57
CA ALA A 78 -1.20 7.61 7.16
C ALA A 78 -2.21 7.53 6.00
N LEU A 79 -1.96 6.65 5.03
CA LEU A 79 -2.90 6.36 3.95
C LEU A 79 -4.23 5.81 4.47
N SER A 80 -4.18 4.85 5.38
CA SER A 80 -5.39 4.26 5.98
C SER A 80 -6.22 5.32 6.71
N LEU A 81 -5.56 6.24 7.42
CA LEU A 81 -6.22 7.38 8.05
C LEU A 81 -6.79 8.36 7.01
N LEU A 82 -6.03 8.69 5.97
CA LEU A 82 -6.52 9.54 4.88
C LEU A 82 -7.73 8.94 4.18
N LEU A 83 -7.73 7.64 3.90
CA LEU A 83 -8.86 6.91 3.31
C LEU A 83 -10.09 6.96 4.23
N CYS A 84 -9.90 6.84 5.54
CA CYS A 84 -10.99 6.97 6.53
C CYS A 84 -11.52 8.41 6.64
N CYS A 85 -10.65 9.41 6.53
CA CYS A 85 -11.03 10.82 6.62
C CYS A 85 -11.64 11.35 5.31
N THR A 86 -11.29 10.77 4.16
CA THR A 86 -11.74 11.20 2.83
C THR A 86 -13.02 10.50 2.36
N CYS A 87 -13.74 9.80 3.24
CA CYS A 87 -14.99 9.07 2.97
C CYS A 87 -16.15 9.89 2.35
N ASN A 88 -15.96 11.17 2.00
CA ASN A 88 -16.94 12.01 1.30
C ASN A 88 -16.39 12.78 0.07
N LEU A 89 -15.14 12.58 -0.35
CA LEU A 89 -14.55 13.29 -1.50
C LEU A 89 -14.54 12.42 -2.76
N CYS A 90 -15.66 12.50 -3.49
CA CYS A 90 -15.94 12.02 -4.85
C CYS A 90 -14.70 11.72 -5.72
N GLY A 91 -14.19 10.48 -5.68
CA GLY A 91 -13.25 9.96 -6.68
C GLY A 91 -11.77 10.33 -6.52
N VAL A 92 -11.41 11.24 -5.59
CA VAL A 92 -10.01 11.60 -5.32
C VAL A 92 -9.22 10.43 -4.74
N GLY A 93 -9.88 9.55 -3.97
CA GLY A 93 -9.24 8.38 -3.36
C GLY A 93 -8.48 7.51 -4.36
N SER A 94 -9.06 7.25 -5.53
CA SER A 94 -8.42 6.41 -6.56
C SER A 94 -7.15 7.03 -7.15
N VAL A 95 -7.08 8.37 -7.24
CA VAL A 95 -5.90 9.09 -7.74
C VAL A 95 -4.81 9.06 -6.68
N LEU A 96 -5.16 9.32 -5.42
CA LEU A 96 -4.21 9.23 -4.30
C LEU A 96 -3.63 7.82 -4.17
N ASP A 97 -4.47 6.79 -4.22
CA ASP A 97 -4.01 5.39 -4.16
C ASP A 97 -3.02 5.06 -5.30
N THR A 98 -3.26 5.61 -6.49
CA THR A 98 -2.34 5.46 -7.64
C THR A 98 -0.99 6.13 -7.37
N VAL A 99 -1.01 7.39 -6.93
CA VAL A 99 0.23 8.16 -6.66
C VAL A 99 1.04 7.52 -5.54
N PHE A 100 0.38 7.10 -4.46
CA PHE A 100 1.04 6.42 -3.36
C PHE A 100 1.58 5.04 -3.74
N SER A 101 0.85 4.30 -4.58
CA SER A 101 1.34 3.02 -5.09
C SER A 101 2.62 3.20 -5.93
N LEU A 102 2.66 4.25 -6.77
CA LEU A 102 3.85 4.58 -7.55
C LEU A 102 5.02 5.02 -6.66
N ALA A 103 4.76 5.89 -5.69
CA ALA A 103 5.78 6.35 -4.74
C ALA A 103 6.33 5.18 -3.91
N GLY A 104 5.47 4.27 -3.46
CA GLY A 104 5.87 3.04 -2.77
C GLY A 104 6.72 2.14 -3.67
N ALA A 105 6.32 1.93 -4.92
CA ALA A 105 7.12 1.15 -5.87
C ALA A 105 8.51 1.75 -6.09
N ALA A 106 8.59 3.07 -6.30
CA ALA A 106 9.86 3.78 -6.44
C ALA A 106 10.73 3.68 -5.17
N TRP A 107 10.12 3.81 -3.99
CA TRP A 107 10.81 3.69 -2.70
C TRP A 107 11.43 2.30 -2.49
N TRP A 108 10.65 1.25 -2.76
CA TRP A 108 11.13 -0.13 -2.64
C TRP A 108 12.15 -0.51 -3.73
N ALA A 109 11.99 0.00 -4.95
CA ALA A 109 12.99 -0.16 -6.01
C ALA A 109 14.33 0.49 -5.61
N MET A 110 14.29 1.71 -5.06
CA MET A 110 15.48 2.40 -4.57
C MET A 110 16.19 1.60 -3.48
N ALA A 111 15.43 1.05 -2.51
CA ALA A 111 15.98 0.17 -1.48
C ALA A 111 16.67 -1.07 -2.09
N GLY A 112 16.02 -1.74 -3.06
CA GLY A 112 16.58 -2.90 -3.76
C GLY A 112 17.89 -2.58 -4.49
N VAL A 113 17.97 -1.44 -5.17
CA VAL A 113 19.19 -0.97 -5.85
C VAL A 113 20.30 -0.67 -4.85
N ILE A 114 19.98 0.04 -3.77
CA ILE A 114 20.95 0.39 -2.71
C ILE A 114 21.54 -0.88 -2.09
N PHE A 115 20.71 -1.83 -1.67
CA PHE A 115 21.19 -3.07 -1.08
C PHE A 115 22.02 -3.89 -2.08
N ASN A 116 21.57 -4.01 -3.33
CA ASN A 116 22.33 -4.71 -4.37
C ASN A 116 23.71 -4.08 -4.61
N PHE A 117 23.79 -2.75 -4.62
CA PHE A 117 25.07 -2.03 -4.75
C PHE A 117 26.01 -2.35 -3.58
N TYR A 118 25.54 -2.26 -2.33
CA TYR A 118 26.37 -2.52 -1.16
C TYR A 118 26.79 -3.99 -1.03
N PHE A 119 25.96 -4.94 -1.47
CA PHE A 119 26.34 -6.36 -1.44
C PHE A 119 27.47 -6.74 -2.38
N LYS A 120 27.73 -5.93 -3.41
CA LYS A 120 28.87 -6.12 -4.31
C LYS A 120 30.17 -5.54 -3.76
N GLN A 121 30.13 -4.78 -2.67
CA GLN A 121 31.34 -4.24 -2.07
C GLN A 121 32.13 -5.36 -1.35
N PRO A 122 33.46 -5.42 -1.51
CA PRO A 122 34.29 -6.47 -0.92
C PRO A 122 34.31 -6.41 0.62
N SER A 123 34.15 -5.21 1.20
CA SER A 123 34.02 -4.98 2.65
C SER A 123 32.83 -5.73 3.24
N VAL A 124 31.73 -5.81 2.49
CA VAL A 124 30.51 -6.52 2.90
C VAL A 124 30.59 -7.99 2.55
N ALA A 125 31.17 -8.36 1.40
CA ALA A 125 31.26 -9.75 0.94
C ALA A 125 32.01 -10.70 1.90
N ALA A 126 32.93 -10.19 2.70
CA ALA A 126 33.73 -10.98 3.64
C ALA A 126 32.97 -11.44 4.90
N LEU A 127 31.77 -10.90 5.16
CA LEU A 127 31.00 -11.25 6.35
C LEU A 127 30.25 -12.59 6.18
N PRO A 128 30.14 -13.39 7.26
CA PRO A 128 29.34 -14.61 7.25
C PRO A 128 27.85 -14.30 7.03
N GLN A 129 27.11 -15.25 6.44
CA GLN A 129 25.67 -15.17 6.08
C GLN A 129 25.32 -14.45 4.77
N ALA A 130 25.97 -14.83 3.67
CA ALA A 130 25.61 -14.39 2.32
C ALA A 130 24.15 -14.70 1.94
N GLU A 131 23.57 -15.79 2.45
CA GLU A 131 22.20 -16.20 2.10
C GLU A 131 21.12 -15.23 2.61
N VAL A 132 21.20 -14.81 3.88
CA VAL A 132 20.22 -13.88 4.50
C VAL A 132 20.14 -12.57 3.75
N ARG A 133 21.28 -12.13 3.22
CA ARG A 133 21.43 -10.89 2.46
C ARG A 133 20.71 -10.95 1.12
N GLY A 134 20.82 -12.08 0.44
CA GLY A 134 20.06 -12.35 -0.78
C GLY A 134 18.56 -12.25 -0.54
N TRP A 135 18.05 -12.78 0.57
CA TRP A 135 16.63 -12.70 0.93
C TRP A 135 16.13 -11.26 1.08
N ILE A 136 16.92 -10.35 1.65
CA ILE A 136 16.53 -8.95 1.80
C ILE A 136 16.36 -8.27 0.44
N ILE A 137 17.29 -8.51 -0.50
CA ILE A 137 17.18 -7.96 -1.86
C ILE A 137 15.91 -8.49 -2.53
N ILE A 138 15.66 -9.80 -2.44
CA ILE A 138 14.48 -10.43 -3.02
C ILE A 138 13.20 -9.83 -2.42
N LEU A 139 13.13 -9.67 -1.09
CA LEU A 139 11.98 -9.07 -0.42
C LEU A 139 11.76 -7.61 -0.83
N CYS A 140 12.81 -6.83 -1.06
CA CYS A 140 12.67 -5.47 -1.60
C CYS A 140 12.05 -5.47 -3.01
N TRP A 141 12.48 -6.38 -3.89
CA TRP A 141 11.89 -6.51 -5.23
C TRP A 141 10.45 -7.04 -5.19
N VAL A 142 10.13 -7.97 -4.30
CA VAL A 142 8.76 -8.45 -4.07
C VAL A 142 7.87 -7.29 -3.57
N GLY A 143 8.37 -6.48 -2.63
CA GLY A 143 7.69 -5.26 -2.17
C GLY A 143 7.43 -4.29 -3.32
N CYS A 144 8.44 -4.00 -4.14
CA CYS A 144 8.29 -3.21 -5.36
C CYS A 144 7.22 -3.79 -6.30
N GLY A 145 7.24 -5.11 -6.52
CA GLY A 145 6.24 -5.81 -7.33
C GLY A 145 4.81 -5.65 -6.82
N PHE A 146 4.60 -5.73 -5.51
CA PHE A 146 3.26 -5.51 -4.93
C PHE A 146 2.77 -4.08 -5.10
N PHE A 147 3.63 -3.08 -4.91
CA PHE A 147 3.27 -1.67 -5.15
C PHE A 147 3.03 -1.39 -6.64
N ALA A 148 3.85 -1.94 -7.54
CA ALA A 148 3.68 -1.82 -8.98
C ALA A 148 2.39 -2.49 -9.47
N ALA A 149 2.06 -3.67 -8.95
CA ALA A 149 0.80 -4.36 -9.25
C ALA A 149 -0.41 -3.54 -8.76
N ALA A 150 -0.36 -2.99 -7.54
CA ALA A 150 -1.40 -2.11 -7.02
C ALA A 150 -1.57 -0.86 -7.90
N PHE A 151 -0.46 -0.26 -8.33
CA PHE A 151 -0.47 0.87 -9.27
C PHE A 151 -1.17 0.50 -10.59
N LEU A 152 -0.83 -0.64 -11.20
CA LEU A 152 -1.44 -1.07 -12.47
C LEU A 152 -2.94 -1.34 -12.34
N VAL A 153 -3.37 -1.97 -11.24
CA VAL A 153 -4.80 -2.20 -10.95
C VAL A 153 -5.53 -0.87 -10.83
N ASN A 154 -5.02 0.06 -10.02
CA ASN A 154 -5.63 1.37 -9.83
C ASN A 154 -5.65 2.20 -11.12
N LEU A 155 -4.57 2.16 -11.90
CA LEU A 155 -4.47 2.82 -13.19
C LEU A 155 -5.49 2.24 -14.18
N SER A 156 -5.65 0.91 -14.24
CA SER A 156 -6.63 0.27 -15.12
C SER A 156 -8.07 0.68 -14.79
N HIS A 157 -8.39 0.89 -13.50
CA HIS A 157 -9.70 1.39 -13.08
C HIS A 157 -9.94 2.84 -13.50
N ILE A 158 -8.93 3.70 -13.38
CA ILE A 158 -9.00 5.08 -13.85
C ILE A 158 -9.22 5.11 -15.37
N LEU A 159 -8.42 4.34 -16.11
CA LEU A 159 -8.51 4.24 -17.57
C LEU A 159 -9.87 3.71 -18.02
N ALA A 160 -10.41 2.65 -17.38
CA ALA A 160 -11.72 2.11 -17.72
C ALA A 160 -12.86 3.13 -17.53
N LYS A 161 -12.79 3.95 -16.47
CA LYS A 161 -13.77 5.02 -16.22
C LYS A 161 -13.62 6.16 -17.22
N CYS A 162 -12.38 6.59 -17.52
CA CYS A 162 -12.10 7.60 -18.53
C CYS A 162 -12.57 7.17 -19.93
N CYS A 163 -12.32 5.92 -20.33
CA CYS A 163 -12.78 5.37 -21.61
C CYS A 163 -14.31 5.30 -21.71
N SER A 164 -15.02 4.99 -20.61
CA SER A 164 -16.48 4.96 -20.59
C SER A 164 -17.13 6.34 -20.73
N CYS A 165 -16.47 7.38 -20.22
CA CYS A 165 -16.90 8.77 -20.42
C CYS A 165 -16.56 9.29 -21.82
N CYS A 166 -15.37 8.99 -22.35
CA CYS A 166 -14.99 9.39 -23.71
C CYS A 166 -15.84 8.67 -24.78
N ALA A 167 -16.21 7.40 -24.59
CA ALA A 167 -17.10 6.69 -25.53
C ALA A 167 -18.51 7.31 -25.58
N ARG A 168 -19.00 7.88 -24.48
CA ARG A 168 -20.29 8.62 -24.45
C ARG A 168 -20.20 10.04 -24.97
N CYS A 169 -19.05 10.71 -24.83
CA CYS A 169 -18.88 12.09 -25.29
C CYS A 169 -18.36 12.20 -26.73
N CYS A 170 -17.67 11.18 -27.27
CA CYS A 170 -17.11 11.19 -28.63
C CYS A 170 -17.86 10.27 -29.61
N GLY A 171 -18.94 9.59 -29.17
CA GLY A 171 -19.70 8.63 -29.98
C GLY A 171 -20.96 9.17 -30.66
N ASP A 172 -21.29 10.45 -30.52
CA ASP A 172 -22.59 11.00 -31.00
C ASP A 172 -22.45 12.24 -31.90
N ASP A 173 -21.39 12.32 -32.72
CA ASP A 173 -21.31 13.29 -33.82
C ASP A 173 -21.92 12.77 -35.14
N GLY A 174 -22.37 11.52 -35.19
CA GLY A 174 -22.92 10.89 -36.40
C GLY A 174 -24.45 10.92 -36.52
N THR A 175 -25.18 11.07 -35.40
CA THR A 175 -26.63 10.83 -35.38
C THR A 175 -27.47 12.11 -35.41
N ARG A 176 -26.94 13.25 -34.95
CA ARG A 176 -27.65 14.55 -35.04
C ARG A 176 -27.70 15.16 -36.44
N ALA A 177 -26.87 14.71 -37.37
CA ALA A 177 -26.91 15.21 -38.75
C ALA A 177 -28.09 14.64 -39.56
N ARG A 178 -28.76 13.56 -39.11
CA ARG A 178 -29.91 12.98 -39.82
C ARG A 178 -31.29 13.37 -39.28
N ASP A 179 -31.39 13.89 -38.06
CA ASP A 179 -32.67 14.36 -37.51
C ASP A 179 -33.01 15.82 -37.91
N LEU A 180 -32.09 16.53 -38.57
CA LEU A 180 -32.35 17.86 -39.13
C LEU A 180 -32.90 17.85 -40.57
N GLU A 181 -32.78 16.73 -41.31
CA GLU A 181 -33.42 16.57 -42.63
C GLU A 181 -34.79 15.86 -42.54
N ALA A 182 -35.11 15.18 -41.44
CA ALA A 182 -36.37 14.49 -41.24
C ALA A 182 -37.24 15.19 -40.18
N GLY A 183 -38.02 16.20 -40.58
CA GLY A 183 -39.27 16.50 -39.86
C GLY A 183 -39.43 17.89 -39.27
N GLY A 184 -39.22 18.92 -40.08
CA GLY A 184 -40.04 20.12 -39.96
C GLY A 184 -41.51 19.80 -40.30
N ARG A 185 -42.30 19.34 -39.32
CA ARG A 185 -43.75 19.57 -39.18
C ARG A 185 -44.36 18.71 -38.06
N GLY A 186 -44.97 19.38 -37.09
CA GLY A 186 -46.24 18.91 -36.55
C GLY A 186 -46.26 18.58 -35.06
N ARG A 187 -46.60 19.60 -34.27
CA ARG A 187 -47.64 19.59 -33.22
C ARG A 187 -47.89 18.28 -32.47
N GLY A 188 -47.67 18.31 -31.15
CA GLY A 188 -48.43 17.46 -30.23
C GLY A 188 -47.76 17.10 -28.91
N GLN A 189 -47.13 18.05 -28.21
CA GLN A 189 -46.82 17.84 -26.79
C GLN A 189 -48.12 17.72 -26.00
N LYS A 190 -48.61 16.48 -25.83
CA LYS A 190 -49.51 16.14 -24.75
C LYS A 190 -48.67 16.09 -23.48
N ALA A 191 -48.89 17.08 -22.62
CA ALA A 191 -48.44 17.10 -21.25
C ALA A 191 -48.81 15.76 -20.57
N ALA A 192 -47.80 14.99 -20.18
CA ALA A 192 -47.99 13.88 -19.25
C ALA A 192 -48.10 14.47 -17.83
N PRO A 193 -49.10 14.04 -17.03
CA PRO A 193 -49.30 14.57 -15.69
C PRO A 193 -48.17 14.16 -14.72
N PRO A 194 -47.94 14.94 -13.66
CA PRO A 194 -46.93 14.64 -12.65
C PRO A 194 -47.34 13.36 -11.90
N ARG A 195 -46.54 12.30 -12.04
CA ARG A 195 -46.74 11.09 -11.24
C ARG A 195 -46.16 11.33 -9.84
N ALA A 196 -47.10 11.52 -8.92
CA ALA A 196 -46.87 11.70 -7.50
C ALA A 196 -46.00 10.59 -6.89
N SER A 197 -45.22 11.04 -5.91
CA SER A 197 -44.49 10.34 -4.86
C SER A 197 -44.99 8.92 -4.53
N ARG A 198 -44.05 7.97 -4.50
CA ARG A 198 -44.16 6.79 -3.64
C ARG A 198 -42.98 6.75 -2.68
N THR A 199 -43.14 7.55 -1.63
CA THR A 199 -42.60 7.30 -0.30
C THR A 199 -43.01 5.89 0.15
N GLY A 200 -42.08 5.06 0.59
CA GLY A 200 -42.43 3.84 1.31
C GLY A 200 -41.38 2.74 1.30
N GLN A 201 -40.89 2.43 2.50
CA GLN A 201 -40.20 1.21 2.95
C GLN A 201 -38.74 1.08 2.50
N GLY A 202 -37.73 1.24 3.35
CA GLY A 202 -37.67 0.85 4.76
C GLY A 202 -37.02 -0.52 4.86
N GLN A 203 -35.69 -0.56 4.95
CA GLN A 203 -34.98 -1.73 5.45
C GLN A 203 -33.75 -1.28 6.24
N PHE A 204 -34.04 -0.88 7.48
CA PHE A 204 -33.07 -0.88 8.57
C PHE A 204 -32.61 -2.33 8.76
N ILE A 205 -31.37 -2.65 8.40
CA ILE A 205 -30.71 -3.84 8.90
C ILE A 205 -29.98 -3.40 10.18
N ALA A 206 -30.57 -3.76 11.31
CA ALA A 206 -29.92 -3.69 12.60
C ALA A 206 -28.68 -4.60 12.56
N GLN A 207 -27.50 -4.00 12.72
CA GLN A 207 -26.30 -4.76 13.07
C GLN A 207 -26.40 -5.11 14.56
N ASP A 208 -26.60 -6.39 14.85
CA ASP A 208 -26.36 -6.96 16.17
C ASP A 208 -24.89 -6.76 16.55
N ILE A 209 -24.65 -5.75 17.38
CA ILE A 209 -23.38 -5.54 18.07
C ILE A 209 -23.39 -6.48 19.29
N ALA A 210 -22.70 -7.61 19.18
CA ALA A 210 -22.42 -8.46 20.33
C ALA A 210 -21.43 -7.73 21.28
N PRO A 211 -21.72 -7.63 22.59
CA PRO A 211 -20.83 -7.00 23.54
C PRO A 211 -19.57 -7.85 23.78
N THR A 212 -18.43 -7.18 23.69
CA THR A 212 -17.10 -7.64 24.06
C THR A 212 -17.04 -8.07 25.53
N ALA A 213 -16.65 -9.33 25.75
CA ALA A 213 -16.32 -9.84 27.07
C ALA A 213 -15.03 -9.17 27.58
N TYR A 214 -15.14 -8.50 28.73
CA TYR A 214 -14.04 -7.96 29.52
C TYR A 214 -13.18 -9.13 30.06
N TYR A 215 -11.92 -9.25 29.63
CA TYR A 215 -10.95 -10.16 30.23
C TYR A 215 -10.23 -9.44 31.38
N LYS A 216 -10.35 -10.00 32.59
CA LYS A 216 -9.74 -9.53 33.84
C LYS A 216 -8.40 -10.27 34.05
N PRO A 217 -7.23 -9.61 34.07
CA PRO A 217 -5.99 -10.29 34.43
C PRO A 217 -5.97 -10.58 35.93
N ASN A 218 -5.89 -11.86 36.26
CA ASN A 218 -5.64 -12.34 37.63
C ASN A 218 -4.17 -12.03 37.99
N GLY A 219 -3.99 -11.23 39.04
CA GLY A 219 -2.70 -11.08 39.70
C GLY A 219 -2.38 -12.34 40.51
N GLY A 220 -1.33 -13.05 40.10
CA GLY A 220 -0.66 -14.05 40.92
C GLY A 220 0.55 -13.41 41.59
N ARG A 221 0.62 -13.57 42.91
CA ARG A 221 1.70 -13.14 43.82
C ARG A 221 3.00 -13.89 43.58
#